data_AF-A0A4S4MPN1-F1
#
_entry.id   AF-A0A4S4MPN1-F1
#
_cell.length_a   1.000
_cell.length_b   1.000
_cell.length_c   1.000
_cell.angle_alpha   90.00
_cell.angle_beta   90.00
_cell.angle_gamma   90.00
#
_symmetry.space_group_name_H-M   'P 1'
#
loop_
_entity.id
_entity.type
_entity.pdbx_description
1 polymer ?
#
loop_
_entity_poly.entity_id
_entity_poly.type
_entity_poly.pdbx_seq_one_letter_code
_entity_poly.pdbx_strand_id
1 'polypeptide(L)'
;MKSTIDHESSKLIQARLNGNGAPQTSGEDISRLNKGPLGDALLFLSEHIRGRQATLEARKVIAIVQAHNSLTGATLSESQRLKKRVRSANAEVEQHYEQFYRSRQSVGNAQKDVDVFETTLQSQRQVALLLSVMHRKEQIRVDRIAALIHGLEAARLIRQSTISAPTTIMSSQGMPLRPLIRVDATRDTLAAIQAIYLYTSTAQLNKCTAAENGLRTAIARKLNLPEDDEQVQVKVHCVVRSSRQHASSNLQIQANDSDDVNDSAFKAAVAKVDAKENRARKTVEQLAYLQASCTESLQAISIYREASVPTLKESLEDDLKAAQDYVDTLRSSIELRLPREAATQCAQPNIAIPFVENKLRNDVLEAHDLQAFIHSAKIERRSIDPQIIDAAIRTFTTIDNDANSKALELLHRKNAKKESVGDVLVQDIERLETEVELLVHGSL
;
A
#
# COMPACT_ATOMS: atom_id res chain seq x y z
N MET A 1 -7.74 -6.76 -34.20
CA MET A 1 -8.92 -6.52 -33.33
C MET A 1 -9.20 -5.04 -33.06
N LYS A 2 -8.21 -4.15 -32.88
CA LYS A 2 -8.49 -2.70 -32.74
C LYS A 2 -9.02 -2.04 -34.02
N SER A 3 -8.51 -2.40 -35.20
CA SER A 3 -8.91 -1.79 -36.49
C SER A 3 -10.36 -2.07 -36.92
N THR A 4 -10.95 -3.19 -36.48
CA THR A 4 -12.35 -3.53 -36.78
C THR A 4 -13.33 -2.72 -35.93
N ILE A 5 -12.96 -2.42 -34.68
CA ILE A 5 -13.77 -1.63 -33.75
C ILE A 5 -13.85 -0.16 -34.19
N ASP A 6 -12.73 0.39 -34.69
CA ASP A 6 -12.66 1.77 -35.18
C ASP A 6 -13.50 2.00 -36.44
N HIS A 7 -13.71 0.94 -37.23
CA HIS A 7 -14.49 1.03 -38.47
C HIS A 7 -16.00 0.98 -38.21
N GLU A 8 -16.44 0.20 -37.22
CA GLU A 8 -17.83 0.17 -36.77
C GLU A 8 -18.23 1.47 -36.06
N SER A 9 -17.36 2.01 -35.20
CA SER A 9 -17.62 3.28 -34.51
C SER A 9 -17.70 4.45 -35.48
N SER A 10 -16.87 4.46 -36.54
CA SER A 10 -16.91 5.50 -37.58
C SER A 10 -18.23 5.47 -38.37
N LYS A 11 -18.73 4.29 -38.73
CA LYS A 11 -20.02 4.12 -39.41
C LYS A 11 -21.19 4.54 -38.50
N LEU A 12 -21.11 4.20 -37.22
CA LEU A 12 -22.11 4.57 -36.22
C LEU A 12 -22.18 6.09 -36.03
N ILE A 13 -21.04 6.76 -35.91
CA ILE A 13 -20.96 8.23 -35.80
C ILE A 13 -21.51 8.90 -37.06
N GLN A 14 -21.14 8.41 -38.25
CA GLN A 14 -21.65 8.92 -39.53
C GLN A 14 -23.17 8.80 -39.64
N ALA A 15 -23.73 7.62 -39.33
CA ALA A 15 -25.17 7.40 -39.37
C ALA A 15 -25.91 8.33 -38.38
N ARG A 16 -25.34 8.54 -37.19
CA ARG A 16 -25.92 9.40 -36.15
C ARG A 16 -25.84 10.89 -36.52
N LEU A 17 -24.73 11.36 -37.07
CA LEU A 17 -24.58 12.75 -37.52
C LEU A 17 -25.53 13.05 -38.69
N ASN A 18 -25.63 12.14 -39.66
CA ASN A 18 -26.55 12.28 -40.78
C ASN A 18 -28.01 12.28 -40.33
N GLY A 19 -28.39 11.41 -39.39
CA GLY A 19 -29.74 11.39 -38.79
C GLY A 19 -30.11 12.69 -38.05
N ASN A 20 -29.11 13.47 -37.64
CA ASN A 20 -29.29 14.76 -36.98
C ASN A 20 -29.23 15.96 -37.93
N GLY A 21 -29.22 15.74 -39.25
CA GLY A 21 -29.18 16.80 -40.25
C GLY A 21 -27.81 17.43 -40.47
N ALA A 22 -26.73 16.76 -40.07
CA ALA A 22 -25.38 17.20 -40.42
C ALA A 22 -25.15 17.10 -41.94
N PRO A 23 -24.33 17.97 -42.55
CA PRO A 23 -23.97 17.88 -43.96
C PRO A 23 -23.31 16.53 -44.26
N GLN A 24 -23.61 15.98 -45.45
CA GLN A 24 -23.08 14.68 -45.89
C GLN A 24 -21.55 14.75 -45.93
N THR A 25 -20.93 14.08 -44.97
CA THR A 25 -19.48 13.97 -44.83
C THR A 25 -19.05 12.59 -45.32
N SER A 26 -17.93 12.54 -46.04
CA SER A 26 -17.40 11.27 -46.56
C SER A 26 -17.04 10.34 -45.40
N GLY A 27 -17.31 9.04 -45.57
CA GLY A 27 -16.96 8.04 -44.55
C GLY A 27 -15.46 7.97 -44.29
N GLU A 28 -14.64 8.30 -45.29
CA GLU A 28 -13.19 8.39 -45.13
C GLU A 28 -12.78 9.56 -44.21
N ASP A 29 -13.44 10.71 -44.30
CA ASP A 29 -13.14 11.88 -43.47
C ASP A 29 -13.49 11.60 -42.00
N ILE A 30 -14.62 10.95 -41.76
CA ILE A 30 -15.03 10.54 -40.40
C ILE A 30 -14.08 9.49 -39.84
N SER A 31 -13.62 8.53 -40.65
CA SER A 31 -12.63 7.53 -40.21
C SER A 31 -11.27 8.14 -39.85
N ARG A 32 -10.91 9.27 -40.46
CA ARG A 32 -9.70 10.03 -40.13
C ARG A 32 -9.87 10.83 -38.85
N LEU A 33 -11.03 11.45 -38.66
CA LEU A 33 -11.37 12.26 -37.48
C LEU A 33 -11.67 11.42 -36.23
N ASN A 34 -12.13 10.18 -36.41
CA ASN A 34 -12.47 9.24 -35.33
C ASN A 34 -11.23 8.54 -34.73
N LYS A 35 -10.10 9.27 -34.63
CA LYS A 35 -8.86 8.76 -34.03
C LYS A 35 -8.50 9.57 -32.80
N GLY A 36 -8.23 8.86 -31.70
CA GLY A 36 -7.80 9.46 -30.44
C GLY A 36 -8.88 10.33 -29.78
N PRO A 37 -8.51 11.36 -29.00
CA PRO A 37 -9.44 12.09 -28.14
C PRO A 37 -10.53 12.88 -28.90
N LEU A 38 -10.29 13.20 -30.18
CA LEU A 38 -11.30 13.84 -31.02
C LEU A 38 -12.42 12.87 -31.41
N GLY A 39 -12.09 11.59 -31.62
CA GLY A 39 -13.07 10.53 -31.88
C GLY A 39 -14.01 10.33 -30.68
N ASP A 40 -13.44 10.30 -29.47
CA ASP A 40 -14.21 10.20 -28.23
C ASP A 40 -15.15 11.40 -28.06
N ALA A 41 -14.68 12.61 -28.39
CA ALA A 41 -15.51 13.82 -28.36
C ALA A 41 -16.64 13.79 -29.40
N LEU A 42 -16.39 13.29 -30.61
CA LEU A 42 -17.40 13.13 -31.66
C LEU A 42 -18.45 12.08 -31.29
N LEU A 43 -18.02 10.96 -30.71
CA LEU A 43 -18.90 9.93 -30.17
C LEU A 43 -19.80 10.53 -29.08
N PHE A 44 -19.20 11.21 -28.10
CA PHE A 44 -19.90 11.88 -27.02
C PHE A 44 -20.93 12.89 -27.53
N LEU A 45 -20.55 13.74 -28.49
CA LEU A 45 -21.44 14.73 -29.10
C LEU A 45 -22.63 14.06 -29.79
N SER A 46 -22.39 12.99 -30.55
CA SER A 46 -23.44 12.25 -31.25
C SER A 46 -24.46 11.62 -30.29
N GLU A 47 -23.99 11.10 -29.15
CA GLU A 47 -24.86 10.53 -28.11
C GLU A 47 -25.63 11.59 -27.35
N HIS A 48 -25.00 12.73 -27.10
CA HIS A 48 -25.63 13.84 -26.41
C HIS A 48 -26.74 14.49 -27.25
N ILE A 49 -26.54 14.65 -28.56
CA ILE A 49 -27.58 15.14 -29.47
C ILE A 49 -28.76 14.15 -29.52
N ARG A 50 -28.48 12.84 -29.60
CA ARG A 50 -29.51 11.80 -29.55
C ARG A 50 -30.31 11.84 -28.24
N GLY A 51 -29.62 11.98 -27.10
CA GLY A 51 -30.29 12.12 -25.80
C GLY A 51 -31.19 13.35 -25.73
N ARG A 52 -30.76 14.48 -26.31
CA ARG A 52 -31.58 15.69 -26.43
C ARG A 52 -32.80 15.50 -27.34
N GLN A 53 -32.67 14.80 -28.46
CA GLN A 53 -33.81 14.49 -29.32
C GLN A 53 -34.81 13.55 -28.64
N ALA A 54 -34.34 12.47 -28.02
CA ALA A 54 -35.20 11.52 -27.31
C ALA A 54 -35.95 12.20 -26.16
N THR A 55 -35.30 13.12 -25.43
CA THR A 55 -35.98 13.90 -24.39
C THR A 55 -36.99 14.90 -24.97
N LEU A 56 -36.73 15.48 -26.13
CA LEU A 56 -37.67 16.36 -26.82
C LEU A 56 -38.90 15.58 -27.33
N GLU A 57 -38.71 14.39 -27.89
CA GLU A 57 -39.79 13.48 -28.29
C GLU A 57 -40.63 13.03 -27.09
N ALA A 58 -39.99 12.64 -25.99
CA ALA A 58 -40.69 12.31 -24.75
C ALA A 58 -41.51 13.50 -24.23
N ARG A 59 -40.97 14.73 -24.29
CA ARG A 59 -41.70 15.96 -23.94
C ARG A 59 -42.89 16.21 -24.86
N LYS A 60 -42.77 15.95 -26.17
CA LYS A 60 -43.90 16.04 -27.11
C LYS A 60 -45.00 15.05 -26.76
N VAL A 61 -44.65 13.79 -26.47
CA VAL A 61 -45.62 12.76 -26.04
C VAL A 61 -46.31 13.18 -24.74
N ILE A 62 -45.54 13.66 -23.76
CA ILE A 62 -46.09 14.19 -22.49
C ILE A 62 -47.03 15.37 -22.75
N ALA A 63 -46.66 16.31 -23.62
CA ALA A 63 -47.49 17.46 -23.95
C ALA A 63 -48.80 17.05 -24.65
N ILE A 64 -48.76 16.08 -25.56
CA ILE A 64 -49.95 15.52 -26.22
C ILE A 64 -50.87 14.84 -25.20
N VAL A 65 -50.29 14.01 -24.32
CA VAL A 65 -51.04 13.34 -23.23
C VAL A 65 -51.63 14.36 -22.26
N GLN A 66 -50.90 15.42 -21.92
CA GLN A 66 -51.39 16.50 -21.05
C GLN A 66 -52.53 17.31 -21.72
N ALA A 67 -52.43 17.58 -23.02
CA ALA A 67 -53.47 18.27 -23.77
C ALA A 67 -54.75 17.41 -23.82
N HIS A 68 -54.62 16.10 -24.08
CA HIS A 68 -55.73 15.15 -24.08
C HIS A 68 -56.39 15.01 -22.69
N ASN A 69 -55.59 15.05 -21.62
CA ASN A 69 -56.05 14.86 -20.25
C ASN A 69 -56.71 16.11 -19.63
N SER A 70 -56.58 17.28 -20.23
CA SER A 70 -57.26 18.53 -19.79
C SER A 70 -58.76 18.55 -20.11
N LEU A 71 -59.24 17.67 -20.99
CA LEU A 71 -60.63 17.60 -21.45
C LEU A 71 -61.52 16.64 -20.64
N THR A 72 -60.95 15.81 -19.77
CA THR A 72 -61.69 14.80 -18.99
C THR A 72 -61.29 14.84 -17.51
N GLY A 73 -62.20 15.32 -16.64
CA GLY A 73 -61.97 15.53 -15.20
C GLY A 73 -61.67 14.29 -14.34
N ALA A 74 -61.52 13.10 -14.94
CA ALA A 74 -61.13 11.87 -14.25
C ALA A 74 -59.61 11.76 -13.95
N THR A 75 -58.80 12.67 -14.50
CA THR A 75 -57.33 12.54 -14.59
C THR A 75 -56.54 13.06 -13.38
N LEU A 76 -57.17 13.74 -12.40
CA LEU A 76 -56.49 14.25 -11.20
C LEU A 76 -55.95 13.11 -10.31
N SER A 77 -56.69 12.01 -10.21
CA SER A 77 -56.27 10.79 -9.49
C SER A 77 -55.11 10.08 -10.20
N GLU A 78 -55.17 9.99 -11.53
CA GLU A 78 -54.15 9.35 -12.35
C GLU A 78 -52.85 10.16 -12.40
N SER A 79 -52.95 11.49 -12.49
CA SER A 79 -51.83 12.43 -12.40
C SER A 79 -51.13 12.37 -11.05
N GLN A 80 -51.87 12.22 -9.94
CA GLN A 80 -51.28 12.00 -8.62
C GLN A 80 -50.56 10.65 -8.51
N ARG A 81 -51.12 9.58 -9.09
CA ARG A 81 -50.45 8.26 -9.17
C ARG A 81 -49.17 8.34 -10.01
N LEU A 82 -49.19 9.05 -11.13
CA LEU A 82 -48.02 9.24 -11.97
C LEU A 82 -46.95 10.06 -11.24
N LYS A 83 -47.32 11.15 -10.55
CA LYS A 83 -46.40 11.91 -9.70
C LYS A 83 -45.77 11.07 -8.61
N LYS A 84 -46.53 10.18 -7.96
CA LYS A 84 -45.99 9.25 -6.96
C LYS A 84 -45.00 8.26 -7.58
N ARG A 85 -45.31 7.70 -8.76
CA ARG A 85 -44.39 6.81 -9.51
C ARG A 85 -43.10 7.51 -9.91
N VAL A 86 -43.19 8.75 -10.41
CA VAL A 86 -42.00 9.54 -10.77
C VAL A 86 -41.16 9.87 -9.54
N ARG A 87 -41.78 10.17 -8.40
CA ARG A 87 -41.05 10.38 -7.13
C ARG A 87 -40.39 9.10 -6.64
N SER A 88 -41.04 7.94 -6.75
CA SER A 88 -40.45 6.63 -6.44
C SER A 88 -39.24 6.35 -7.33
N ALA A 89 -39.40 6.51 -8.64
CA ALA A 89 -38.32 6.31 -9.59
C ALA A 89 -37.14 7.28 -9.35
N ASN A 90 -37.41 8.54 -8.99
CA ASN A 90 -36.34 9.48 -8.64
C ASN A 90 -35.63 9.08 -7.34
N ALA A 91 -36.36 8.59 -6.33
CA ALA A 91 -35.76 8.11 -5.08
C ALA A 91 -34.91 6.84 -5.32
N GLU A 92 -35.37 5.92 -6.17
CA GLU A 92 -34.59 4.75 -6.61
C GLU A 92 -33.32 5.18 -7.34
N VAL A 93 -33.41 6.17 -8.23
CA VAL A 93 -32.25 6.74 -8.94
C VAL A 93 -31.27 7.38 -7.96
N GLU A 94 -31.72 8.18 -7.00
CA GLU A 94 -30.86 8.73 -5.94
C GLU A 94 -30.19 7.63 -5.12
N GLN A 95 -30.93 6.60 -4.74
CA GLN A 95 -30.39 5.45 -4.02
C GLN A 95 -29.31 4.72 -4.84
N HIS A 96 -29.53 4.54 -6.15
CA HIS A 96 -28.52 3.97 -7.04
C HIS A 96 -27.30 4.88 -7.19
N TYR A 97 -27.47 6.20 -7.24
CA TYR A 97 -26.35 7.15 -7.23
C TYR A 97 -25.55 7.04 -5.93
N GLU A 98 -26.20 7.01 -4.77
CA GLU A 98 -25.52 6.82 -3.50
C GLU A 98 -24.77 5.49 -3.43
N GLN A 99 -25.40 4.40 -3.89
CA GLN A 99 -24.79 3.07 -3.94
C GLN A 99 -23.58 3.06 -4.87
N PHE A 100 -23.67 3.72 -6.02
CA PHE A 100 -22.55 3.90 -6.94
C PHE A 100 -21.40 4.69 -6.31
N TYR A 101 -21.68 5.78 -5.60
CA TYR A 101 -20.66 6.56 -4.89
C TYR A 101 -19.99 5.76 -3.78
N ARG A 102 -20.74 5.00 -2.99
CA ARG A 102 -20.19 4.09 -1.96
C ARG A 102 -19.32 3.01 -2.58
N SER A 103 -19.78 2.38 -3.68
CA SER A 103 -19.00 1.39 -4.42
C SER A 103 -17.70 1.99 -4.96
N ARG A 104 -17.76 3.19 -5.56
CA ARG A 104 -16.58 3.90 -6.05
C ARG A 104 -15.59 4.25 -4.93
N GLN A 105 -16.07 4.68 -3.77
CA GLN A 105 -15.20 4.91 -2.61
C GLN A 105 -14.56 3.62 -2.10
N SER A 106 -15.33 2.52 -2.02
CA SER A 106 -14.80 1.21 -1.64
C SER A 106 -13.72 0.73 -2.60
N VAL A 107 -13.91 0.87 -3.92
CA VAL A 107 -12.89 0.57 -4.92
C VAL A 107 -11.66 1.48 -4.77
N GLY A 108 -11.86 2.76 -4.49
CA GLY A 108 -10.77 3.70 -4.23
C GLY A 108 -9.94 3.35 -2.99
N ASN A 109 -10.58 2.85 -1.92
CA ASN A 109 -9.88 2.37 -0.74
C ASN A 109 -9.14 1.05 -1.02
N ALA A 110 -9.78 0.11 -1.71
CA ALA A 110 -9.15 -1.13 -2.13
C ALA A 110 -7.91 -0.88 -3.01
N GLN A 111 -7.95 0.12 -3.89
CA GLN A 111 -6.78 0.51 -4.69
C GLN A 111 -5.64 1.03 -3.81
N LYS A 112 -5.92 1.87 -2.81
CA LYS A 112 -4.90 2.33 -1.86
C LYS A 112 -4.27 1.18 -1.10
N ASP A 113 -5.08 0.20 -0.68
CA ASP A 113 -4.59 -0.99 0.01
C ASP A 113 -3.69 -1.81 -0.92
N VAL A 114 -4.05 -1.97 -2.19
CA VAL A 114 -3.20 -2.62 -3.21
C VAL A 114 -1.86 -1.89 -3.34
N ASP A 115 -1.85 -0.56 -3.45
CA ASP A 115 -0.62 0.23 -3.57
C ASP A 115 0.28 0.06 -2.31
N VAL A 116 -0.34 0.01 -1.12
CA VAL A 116 0.37 -0.26 0.16
C VAL A 116 0.95 -1.68 0.17
N PHE A 117 0.21 -2.68 -0.31
CA PHE A 117 0.71 -4.06 -0.39
C PHE A 117 1.84 -4.19 -1.43
N GLU A 118 1.76 -3.52 -2.58
CA GLU A 118 2.82 -3.53 -3.59
C GLU A 118 4.12 -2.92 -3.04
N THR A 119 4.04 -1.76 -2.39
CA THR A 119 5.21 -1.13 -1.77
C THR A 119 5.82 -1.99 -0.66
N THR A 120 4.98 -2.62 0.16
CA THR A 120 5.42 -3.56 1.20
C THR A 120 6.12 -4.78 0.58
N LEU A 121 5.55 -5.35 -0.48
CA LEU A 121 6.09 -6.51 -1.17
C LEU A 121 7.41 -6.20 -1.89
N GLN A 122 7.54 -5.00 -2.48
CA GLN A 122 8.82 -4.52 -3.01
C GLN A 122 9.87 -4.39 -1.90
N SER A 123 9.51 -3.84 -0.74
CA SER A 123 10.42 -3.73 0.39
C SER A 123 10.89 -5.11 0.91
N GLN A 124 9.99 -6.10 0.96
CA GLN A 124 10.31 -7.47 1.34
C GLN A 124 11.25 -8.14 0.32
N ARG A 125 11.02 -7.94 -0.98
CA ARG A 125 11.92 -8.42 -2.05
C ARG A 125 13.31 -7.82 -1.91
N GLN A 126 13.42 -6.52 -1.61
CA GLN A 126 14.72 -5.87 -1.38
C GLN A 126 15.44 -6.43 -0.14
N VAL A 127 14.71 -6.67 0.96
CA VAL A 127 15.27 -7.28 2.17
C VAL A 127 15.75 -8.71 1.90
N ALA A 128 14.96 -9.52 1.19
CA ALA A 128 15.36 -10.87 0.80
C ALA A 128 16.62 -10.89 -0.08
N LEU A 129 16.71 -9.96 -1.04
CA LEU A 129 17.92 -9.79 -1.86
C LEU A 129 19.13 -9.42 -1.00
N LEU A 130 18.99 -8.45 -0.08
CA LEU A 130 20.07 -8.08 0.83
C LEU A 130 20.52 -9.26 1.71
N LEU A 131 19.59 -10.03 2.25
CA LEU A 131 19.90 -11.24 3.03
C LEU A 131 20.64 -12.28 2.19
N SER A 132 20.26 -12.48 0.92
CA SER A 132 20.96 -13.39 0.02
C SER A 132 22.40 -12.95 -0.26
N VAL A 133 22.63 -11.64 -0.43
CA VAL A 133 23.96 -11.06 -0.62
C VAL A 133 24.80 -11.18 0.64
N MET A 134 24.22 -10.91 1.81
CA MET A 134 24.90 -11.09 3.11
C MET A 134 25.26 -12.56 3.34
N HIS A 135 24.35 -13.49 3.05
CA HIS A 135 24.63 -14.92 3.14
C HIS A 135 25.77 -15.34 2.20
N ARG A 136 25.79 -14.84 0.97
CA ARG A 136 26.89 -15.10 0.02
C ARG A 136 28.21 -14.53 0.51
N LYS A 137 28.24 -13.32 1.07
CA LYS A 137 29.44 -12.71 1.65
C LYS A 137 29.95 -13.51 2.85
N GLU A 138 29.04 -13.98 3.70
CA GLU A 138 29.40 -14.83 4.84
C GLU A 138 29.98 -16.16 4.38
N GLN A 139 29.38 -16.78 3.35
CA GLN A 139 29.93 -18.01 2.78
C GLN A 139 31.37 -17.80 2.27
N ILE A 140 31.62 -16.71 1.53
CA ILE A 140 32.99 -16.36 1.08
C ILE A 140 33.93 -16.14 2.26
N ARG A 141 33.46 -15.54 3.36
CA ARG A 141 34.25 -15.35 4.58
C ARG A 141 34.62 -16.68 5.23
N VAL A 142 33.65 -17.59 5.35
CA VAL A 142 33.84 -18.95 5.87
C VAL A 142 34.84 -19.72 4.99
N ASP A 143 34.69 -19.66 3.66
CA ASP A 143 35.59 -20.33 2.71
C ASP A 143 37.03 -19.78 2.83
N ARG A 144 37.20 -18.46 3.01
CA ARG A 144 38.52 -17.83 3.25
C ARG A 144 39.14 -18.26 4.57
N ILE A 145 38.35 -18.35 5.64
CA ILE A 145 38.82 -18.82 6.95
C ILE A 145 39.26 -20.28 6.84
N ALA A 146 38.48 -21.13 6.15
CA ALA A 146 38.84 -22.53 5.91
C ALA A 146 40.15 -22.64 5.12
N ALA A 147 40.34 -21.83 4.07
CA ALA A 147 41.58 -21.77 3.31
C ALA A 147 42.78 -21.31 4.16
N LEU A 148 42.60 -20.33 5.05
CA LEU A 148 43.65 -19.88 5.97
C LEU A 148 44.03 -20.97 6.99
N ILE A 149 43.04 -21.70 7.53
CA ILE A 149 43.30 -22.83 8.43
C ILE A 149 44.12 -23.90 7.71
N HIS A 150 43.72 -24.29 6.49
CA HIS A 150 44.48 -25.25 5.68
C HIS A 150 45.90 -24.75 5.36
N GLY A 151 46.07 -23.46 5.07
CA GLY A 151 47.39 -22.85 4.85
C GLY A 151 48.28 -22.89 6.10
N LEU A 152 47.72 -22.64 7.28
CA LEU A 152 48.43 -22.73 8.56
C LEU A 152 48.81 -24.17 8.91
N GLU A 153 47.92 -25.13 8.64
CA GLU A 153 48.21 -26.56 8.80
C GLU A 153 49.35 -27.01 7.88
N ALA A 154 49.31 -26.62 6.61
CA ALA A 154 50.38 -26.91 5.65
C ALA A 154 51.71 -26.29 6.08
N ALA A 155 51.72 -25.02 6.53
CA ALA A 155 52.92 -24.36 7.03
C ALA A 155 53.46 -25.03 8.31
N ARG A 156 52.58 -25.52 9.19
CA ARG A 156 52.96 -26.28 10.40
C ARG A 156 53.64 -27.60 10.02
N LEU A 157 53.14 -28.32 9.02
CA LEU A 157 53.75 -29.57 8.53
C LEU A 157 55.12 -29.33 7.89
N ILE A 158 55.30 -28.24 7.12
CA ILE A 158 56.60 -27.84 6.56
C ILE A 158 57.61 -27.47 7.65
N ARG A 159 57.16 -26.79 8.72
CA ARG A 159 58.02 -26.42 9.84
C ARG A 159 58.43 -27.61 10.71
N GLN A 160 57.59 -28.64 10.81
CA GLN A 160 57.94 -29.88 11.52
C GLN A 160 58.90 -30.77 10.74
N SER A 161 58.87 -30.71 9.40
CA SER A 161 59.78 -31.48 8.54
C SER A 161 61.17 -30.86 8.37
N THR A 162 61.40 -29.62 8.79
CA THR A 162 62.68 -28.91 8.68
C THR A 162 63.53 -28.91 9.97
N ILE A 163 63.04 -29.44 11.10
CA ILE A 163 63.76 -29.50 12.40
C ILE A 163 64.43 -30.88 12.60
N SER A 164 65.00 -31.46 11.54
CA SER A 164 65.67 -32.77 11.60
C SER A 164 67.04 -32.77 10.91
N ALA A 165 67.85 -31.75 11.16
CA ALA A 165 69.27 -31.74 10.80
C ALA A 165 70.14 -31.41 12.04
N PRO A 166 70.95 -32.36 12.55
CA PRO A 166 71.86 -32.10 13.66
C PRO A 166 73.08 -31.34 13.10
N THR A 167 73.24 -30.08 13.48
CA THR A 167 74.44 -29.32 13.11
C THR A 167 75.50 -29.52 14.18
N THR A 168 76.53 -30.30 13.82
CA THR A 168 77.71 -30.61 14.60
C THR A 168 78.50 -29.34 14.94
N ILE A 169 78.78 -29.19 16.23
CA ILE A 169 79.58 -28.13 16.83
C ILE A 169 81.06 -28.34 16.47
N MET A 170 81.71 -27.37 15.85
CA MET A 170 83.17 -27.21 15.93
C MET A 170 83.56 -25.79 16.32
N SER A 171 84.36 -25.77 17.38
CA SER A 171 85.00 -24.66 18.07
C SER A 171 85.89 -23.80 17.17
N SER A 172 85.83 -22.47 17.33
CA SER A 172 87.03 -21.64 17.41
C SER A 172 86.75 -20.32 18.13
N GLN A 173 87.74 -19.93 18.93
CA GLN A 173 87.76 -18.81 19.88
C GLN A 173 87.78 -17.45 19.17
N GLY A 174 87.16 -16.45 19.79
CA GLY A 174 87.37 -15.05 19.43
C GLY A 174 86.12 -14.18 19.62
N MET A 175 85.80 -13.81 20.86
CA MET A 175 84.98 -12.63 21.12
C MET A 175 85.77 -11.39 20.66
N PRO A 176 85.13 -10.46 19.94
CA PRO A 176 84.49 -9.37 20.66
C PRO A 176 82.97 -9.40 20.50
N LEU A 177 82.33 -9.09 21.62
CA LEU A 177 80.89 -8.96 21.84
C LEU A 177 80.20 -8.22 20.69
N ARG A 178 79.57 -8.97 19.78
CA ARG A 178 78.42 -8.47 19.02
C ARG A 178 77.32 -8.15 20.04
N PRO A 179 76.63 -6.99 19.93
CA PRO A 179 75.56 -6.67 20.84
C PRO A 179 74.53 -7.78 20.73
N LEU A 180 74.29 -8.40 21.88
CA LEU A 180 73.16 -9.26 22.15
C LEU A 180 71.94 -8.53 21.60
N ILE A 181 71.38 -8.99 20.48
CA ILE A 181 70.06 -8.58 20.02
C ILE A 181 69.11 -9.15 21.07
N ARG A 182 68.96 -8.39 22.17
CA ARG A 182 67.74 -8.41 22.94
C ARG A 182 66.66 -8.09 21.92
N VAL A 183 65.82 -9.08 21.66
CA VAL A 183 64.58 -8.90 20.93
C VAL A 183 63.79 -7.90 21.76
N ASP A 184 63.93 -6.65 21.37
CA ASP A 184 63.29 -5.46 21.88
C ASP A 184 61.82 -5.50 21.45
N ALA A 185 61.09 -6.56 21.84
CA ALA A 185 59.65 -6.68 21.56
C ALA A 185 58.88 -5.48 22.13
N THR A 186 59.41 -4.83 23.18
CA THR A 186 58.89 -3.58 23.75
C THR A 186 59.26 -2.33 22.95
N ARG A 187 60.41 -2.29 22.25
CA ARG A 187 60.80 -1.14 21.42
C ARG A 187 60.11 -1.18 20.07
N ASP A 188 59.95 -2.36 19.48
CA ASP A 188 59.21 -2.53 18.23
C ASP A 188 57.71 -2.35 18.44
N THR A 189 57.16 -2.76 19.60
CA THR A 189 55.77 -2.42 19.95
C THR A 189 55.61 -0.95 20.28
N LEU A 190 56.55 -0.30 20.99
CA LEU A 190 56.51 1.15 21.19
C LEU A 190 56.65 1.93 19.88
N ALA A 191 57.53 1.50 18.97
CA ALA A 191 57.67 2.10 17.65
C ALA A 191 56.43 1.86 16.79
N ALA A 192 55.81 0.67 16.86
CA ALA A 192 54.55 0.38 16.19
C ALA A 192 53.39 1.17 16.78
N ILE A 193 53.32 1.32 18.10
CA ILE A 193 52.30 2.14 18.78
C ILE A 193 52.51 3.62 18.45
N GLN A 194 53.74 4.11 18.41
CA GLN A 194 54.07 5.48 17.99
C GLN A 194 53.77 5.70 16.51
N ALA A 195 54.08 4.73 15.64
CA ALA A 195 53.72 4.78 14.23
C ALA A 195 52.21 4.75 14.03
N ILE A 196 51.47 3.95 14.82
CA ILE A 196 50.00 3.93 14.81
C ILE A 196 49.47 5.27 15.32
N TYR A 197 50.03 5.86 16.38
CA TYR A 197 49.62 7.18 16.88
C TYR A 197 49.90 8.30 15.88
N LEU A 198 51.05 8.25 15.19
CA LEU A 198 51.39 9.20 14.14
C LEU A 198 50.50 9.00 12.91
N TYR A 199 50.18 7.75 12.55
CA TYR A 199 49.29 7.44 11.46
C TYR A 199 47.84 7.82 11.77
N THR A 200 47.34 7.57 12.99
CA THR A 200 45.99 7.95 13.40
C THR A 200 45.86 9.45 13.56
N SER A 201 46.86 10.14 14.11
CA SER A 201 46.83 11.60 14.21
C SER A 201 46.89 12.29 12.84
N THR A 202 47.72 11.81 11.91
CA THR A 202 47.79 12.37 10.54
C THR A 202 46.56 11.98 9.71
N ALA A 203 46.06 10.74 9.82
CA ALA A 203 44.84 10.31 9.14
C ALA A 203 43.59 10.97 9.73
N GLN A 204 43.54 11.26 11.04
CA GLN A 204 42.47 12.03 11.65
C GLN A 204 42.52 13.50 11.24
N LEU A 205 43.71 14.12 11.11
CA LEU A 205 43.81 15.50 10.63
C LEU A 205 43.24 15.63 9.21
N ASN A 206 43.63 14.72 8.31
CA ASN A 206 43.19 14.73 6.92
C ASN A 206 41.70 14.35 6.76
N LYS A 207 41.17 13.47 7.62
CA LYS A 207 39.73 13.14 7.64
C LYS A 207 38.89 14.25 8.26
N CYS A 208 39.41 14.95 9.27
CA CYS A 208 38.74 16.08 9.90
C CYS A 208 38.63 17.27 8.94
N THR A 209 39.68 17.59 8.18
CA THR A 209 39.62 18.66 7.18
C THR A 209 38.67 18.31 6.03
N ALA A 210 38.66 17.05 5.57
CA ALA A 210 37.70 16.59 4.55
C ALA A 210 36.24 16.62 5.06
N ALA A 211 35.98 16.17 6.29
CA ALA A 211 34.65 16.21 6.90
C ALA A 211 34.19 17.65 7.20
N GLU A 212 35.10 18.53 7.60
CA GLU A 212 34.81 19.95 7.82
C GLU A 212 34.51 20.67 6.50
N ASN A 213 35.24 20.37 5.43
CA ASN A 213 34.94 20.86 4.09
C ASN A 213 33.59 20.34 3.60
N GLY A 214 33.27 19.06 3.83
CA GLY A 214 31.94 18.50 3.53
C GLY A 214 30.80 19.14 4.33
N LEU A 215 31.04 19.50 5.60
CA LEU A 215 30.08 20.24 6.41
C LEU A 215 29.91 21.67 5.90
N ARG A 216 31.00 22.34 5.49
CA ARG A 216 30.99 23.69 4.92
C ARG A 216 30.19 23.73 3.62
N THR A 217 30.42 22.78 2.71
CA THR A 217 29.69 22.68 1.44
C THR A 217 28.19 22.39 1.65
N ALA A 218 27.85 21.55 2.63
CA ALA A 218 26.46 21.25 2.97
C ALA A 218 25.72 22.47 3.56
N ILE A 219 26.38 23.25 4.41
CA ILE A 219 25.81 24.47 5.00
C ILE A 219 25.69 25.57 3.95
N ALA A 220 26.70 25.75 3.10
CA ALA A 220 26.67 26.68 1.95
C ALA A 220 25.50 26.38 1.01
N ARG A 221 25.33 25.09 0.64
CA ARG A 221 24.21 24.64 -0.20
C ARG A 221 22.84 24.86 0.45
N LYS A 222 22.73 24.74 1.78
CA LYS A 222 21.46 24.96 2.49
C LYS A 222 21.11 26.43 2.67
N LEU A 223 22.11 27.31 2.71
CA LEU A 223 21.93 28.75 2.84
C LEU A 223 21.92 29.48 1.49
N ASN A 224 22.22 28.78 0.38
CA ASN A 224 22.40 29.34 -0.97
C ASN A 224 23.45 30.46 -1.02
N LEU A 225 24.51 30.32 -0.24
CA LEU A 225 25.62 31.27 -0.15
C LEU A 225 26.92 30.59 -0.60
N PRO A 226 27.93 31.33 -1.09
CA PRO A 226 29.22 30.77 -1.45
C PRO A 226 29.94 30.20 -0.22
N GLU A 227 30.80 29.19 -0.42
CA GLU A 227 31.44 28.44 0.67
C GLU A 227 32.36 29.30 1.54
N ASP A 228 32.89 30.39 0.99
CA ASP A 228 33.76 31.35 1.66
C ASP A 228 33.01 32.51 2.33
N ASP A 229 31.68 32.51 2.34
CA ASP A 229 30.89 33.55 3.01
C ASP A 229 31.06 33.48 4.54
N GLU A 230 31.22 34.64 5.17
CA GLU A 230 31.44 34.79 6.61
C GLU A 230 30.30 34.16 7.43
N GLN A 231 29.07 34.21 6.92
CA GLN A 231 27.90 33.61 7.57
C GLN A 231 27.96 32.07 7.59
N VAL A 232 28.50 31.46 6.53
CA VAL A 232 28.69 29.99 6.46
C VAL A 232 29.76 29.56 7.44
N GLN A 233 30.87 30.30 7.52
CA GLN A 233 31.97 30.01 8.47
C GLN A 233 31.52 30.10 9.94
N VAL A 234 30.73 31.12 10.30
CA VAL A 234 30.17 31.27 11.65
C VAL A 234 29.26 30.08 12.00
N LYS A 235 28.43 29.61 11.06
CA LYS A 235 27.53 28.47 11.30
C LYS A 235 28.28 27.15 11.41
N VAL A 236 29.30 26.92 10.58
CA VAL A 236 30.20 25.76 10.72
C VAL A 236 30.85 25.75 12.10
N HIS A 237 31.40 26.89 12.54
CA HIS A 237 32.04 27.00 13.85
C HIS A 237 31.06 26.73 15.01
N CYS A 238 29.81 27.20 14.92
CA CYS A 238 28.77 26.90 15.91
C CYS A 238 28.42 25.41 15.98
N VAL A 239 28.29 24.74 14.84
CA VAL A 239 27.98 23.30 14.78
C VAL A 239 29.14 22.47 15.33
N VAL A 240 30.38 22.82 14.98
CA VAL A 240 31.58 22.18 15.53
C VAL A 240 31.67 22.38 17.04
N ARG A 241 31.41 23.59 17.53
CA ARG A 241 31.41 23.89 18.98
C ARG A 241 30.35 23.09 19.74
N SER A 242 29.12 23.03 19.24
CA SER A 242 28.04 22.26 19.85
C SER A 242 28.35 20.75 19.84
N SER A 243 28.89 20.25 18.73
CA SER A 243 29.28 18.84 18.61
C SER A 243 30.43 18.48 19.56
N ARG A 244 31.43 19.35 19.71
CA ARG A 244 32.51 19.19 20.69
C ARG A 244 31.98 19.20 22.12
N GLN A 245 31.02 20.07 22.42
CA GLN A 245 30.37 20.12 23.73
C GLN A 245 29.62 18.80 24.02
N HIS A 246 28.83 18.29 23.08
CA HIS A 246 28.15 17.00 23.21
C HIS A 246 29.10 15.80 23.32
N ALA A 247 30.20 15.81 22.56
CA ALA A 247 31.22 14.78 22.67
C ALA A 247 31.89 14.81 24.06
N SER A 248 32.22 16.01 24.56
CA SER A 248 32.82 16.17 25.90
C SER A 248 31.87 15.74 27.03
N SER A 249 30.56 16.00 26.91
CA SER A 249 29.58 15.52 27.90
C SER A 249 29.43 14.00 27.87
N ASN A 250 29.48 13.38 26.69
CA ASN A 250 29.39 11.93 26.56
C ASN A 250 30.65 11.22 27.04
N LEU A 251 31.82 11.83 26.84
CA LEU A 251 33.10 11.33 27.36
C LEU A 251 33.18 11.47 28.89
N GLN A 252 32.63 12.54 29.48
CA GLN A 252 32.52 12.65 30.95
C GLN A 252 31.64 11.57 31.59
N ILE A 253 30.62 11.06 30.89
CA ILE A 253 29.80 9.93 31.36
C ILE A 253 30.61 8.62 31.36
N GLN A 254 31.65 8.51 30.55
CA GLN A 254 32.50 7.31 30.44
C GLN A 254 33.82 7.40 31.23
N ALA A 255 34.30 8.60 31.54
CA ALA A 255 35.56 8.79 32.29
C ALA A 255 35.41 8.70 33.81
N ASN A 256 34.18 8.63 34.34
CA ASN A 256 33.91 8.44 35.77
C ASN A 256 33.96 6.95 36.20
N ASP A 257 34.91 6.20 35.63
CA ASP A 257 35.30 4.86 36.10
C ASP A 257 36.43 4.92 37.15
N SER A 258 36.75 6.11 37.67
CA SER A 258 37.63 6.26 38.83
C SER A 258 36.83 6.42 40.12
N ASP A 259 36.67 5.28 40.81
CA ASP A 259 36.72 5.07 42.27
C ASP A 259 35.65 5.60 43.23
N ASP A 260 34.58 6.28 42.79
CA ASP A 260 33.42 6.49 43.68
C ASP A 260 32.09 6.34 42.92
N VAL A 261 31.68 5.08 42.72
CA VAL A 261 30.35 4.74 42.21
C VAL A 261 29.33 5.14 43.27
N ASN A 262 28.74 6.32 43.08
CA ASN A 262 27.57 6.75 43.82
C ASN A 262 26.43 5.77 43.56
N ASP A 263 26.21 4.87 44.53
CA ASP A 263 25.22 3.79 44.58
C ASP A 263 23.78 4.24 44.18
N SER A 264 23.51 5.54 44.32
CA SER A 264 22.30 6.24 43.87
C SER A 264 22.13 6.29 42.34
N ALA A 265 23.20 6.52 41.58
CA ALA A 265 23.15 6.60 40.11
C ALA A 265 22.90 5.23 39.48
N PHE A 266 23.49 4.18 40.05
CA PHE A 266 23.23 2.79 39.65
C PHE A 266 21.79 2.39 39.93
N LYS A 267 21.26 2.68 41.14
CA LYS A 267 19.85 2.45 41.50
C LYS A 267 18.88 3.21 40.57
N ALA A 268 19.21 4.44 40.18
CA ALA A 268 18.40 5.21 39.24
C ALA A 268 18.43 4.63 37.81
N ALA A 269 19.56 4.05 37.38
CA ALA A 269 19.67 3.36 36.09
C ALA A 269 18.86 2.06 36.09
N VAL A 270 18.97 1.25 37.16
CA VAL A 270 18.19 0.02 37.34
C VAL A 270 16.69 0.32 37.34
N ALA A 271 16.23 1.32 38.11
CA ALA A 271 14.81 1.71 38.13
C ALA A 271 14.29 2.16 36.75
N LYS A 272 15.13 2.79 35.93
CA LYS A 272 14.77 3.15 34.54
C LYS A 272 14.67 1.93 33.63
N VAL A 273 15.52 0.91 33.83
CA VAL A 273 15.44 -0.34 33.09
C VAL A 273 14.18 -1.11 33.48
N ASP A 274 13.88 -1.22 34.78
CA ASP A 274 12.68 -1.88 35.29
C ASP A 274 11.40 -1.19 34.79
N ALA A 275 11.38 0.14 34.75
CA ALA A 275 10.25 0.90 34.20
C ALA A 275 10.03 0.62 32.69
N LYS A 276 11.13 0.50 31.92
CA LYS A 276 11.06 0.14 30.50
C LYS A 276 10.62 -1.31 30.31
N GLU A 277 11.12 -2.23 31.13
CA GLU A 277 10.72 -3.64 31.09
C GLU A 277 9.23 -3.80 31.42
N ASN A 278 8.74 -3.15 32.48
CA ASN A 278 7.32 -3.18 32.85
C ASN A 278 6.44 -2.58 31.74
N ARG A 279 6.91 -1.54 31.06
CA ARG A 279 6.19 -0.98 29.90
C ARG A 279 6.15 -1.97 28.74
N ALA A 280 7.26 -2.64 28.45
CA ALA A 280 7.32 -3.67 27.41
C ALA A 280 6.39 -4.86 27.75
N ARG A 281 6.38 -5.31 29.01
CA ARG A 281 5.50 -6.39 29.49
C ARG A 281 4.02 -6.04 29.30
N LYS A 282 3.61 -4.83 29.70
CA LYS A 282 2.23 -4.33 29.47
C LYS A 282 1.85 -4.29 28.00
N THR A 283 2.76 -3.87 27.12
CA THR A 283 2.47 -3.87 25.67
C THR A 283 2.34 -5.29 25.11
N VAL A 284 3.10 -6.26 25.62
CA VAL A 284 2.98 -7.67 25.23
C VAL A 284 1.64 -8.25 25.71
N GLU A 285 1.22 -7.95 26.94
CA GLU A 285 -0.09 -8.34 27.47
C GLU A 285 -1.25 -7.75 26.64
N GLN A 286 -1.15 -6.48 26.25
CA GLN A 286 -2.13 -5.82 25.38
C GLN A 286 -2.20 -6.46 23.99
N LEU A 287 -1.06 -6.83 23.41
CA LEU A 287 -1.00 -7.55 22.13
C LEU A 287 -1.64 -8.94 22.24
N ALA A 288 -1.37 -9.67 23.32
CA ALA A 288 -1.98 -10.98 23.56
C ALA A 288 -3.52 -10.87 23.70
N TYR A 289 -4.00 -9.86 24.41
CA TYR A 289 -5.44 -9.59 24.53
C TYR A 289 -6.09 -9.25 23.17
N LEU A 290 -5.44 -8.38 22.38
CA LEU A 290 -5.92 -8.02 21.05
C LEU A 290 -5.98 -9.26 20.14
N GLN A 291 -4.95 -10.09 20.16
CA GLN A 291 -4.91 -11.33 19.40
C GLN A 291 -6.07 -12.26 19.78
N ALA A 292 -6.33 -12.44 21.08
CA ALA A 292 -7.46 -13.25 21.56
C ALA A 292 -8.81 -12.70 21.07
N SER A 293 -9.02 -11.39 21.18
CA SER A 293 -10.25 -10.72 20.73
C SER A 293 -10.45 -10.84 19.20
N CYS A 294 -9.36 -10.72 18.41
CA CYS A 294 -9.41 -10.95 16.98
C CYS A 294 -9.79 -12.39 16.64
N THR A 295 -9.22 -13.38 17.35
CA THR A 295 -9.56 -14.79 17.11
C THR A 295 -11.02 -15.11 17.46
N GLU A 296 -11.54 -14.54 18.56
CA GLU A 296 -12.94 -14.69 18.95
C GLU A 296 -13.88 -14.06 17.91
N SER A 297 -13.54 -12.87 17.41
CA SER A 297 -14.32 -12.19 16.37
C SER A 297 -14.32 -12.97 15.05
N LEU A 298 -13.18 -13.52 14.64
CA LEU A 298 -13.08 -14.37 13.45
C LEU A 298 -13.89 -15.66 13.60
N GLN A 299 -13.86 -16.27 14.78
CA GLN A 299 -14.66 -17.46 15.08
C GLN A 299 -16.16 -17.14 15.04
N ALA A 300 -16.59 -16.02 15.62
CA ALA A 300 -17.98 -15.56 15.55
C ALA A 300 -18.44 -15.31 14.11
N ILE A 301 -17.59 -14.72 13.26
CA ILE A 301 -17.87 -14.54 11.82
C ILE A 301 -17.96 -15.90 11.12
N SER A 302 -17.09 -16.86 11.43
CA SER A 302 -17.15 -18.21 10.86
C SER A 302 -18.46 -18.91 11.22
N ILE A 303 -18.84 -18.90 12.51
CA ILE A 303 -20.10 -19.48 12.99
C ILE A 303 -21.29 -18.79 12.34
N TYR A 304 -21.29 -17.45 12.26
CA TYR A 304 -22.34 -16.71 11.58
C TYR A 304 -22.45 -17.08 10.11
N ARG A 305 -21.32 -17.21 9.40
CA ARG A 305 -21.30 -17.62 7.99
C ARG A 305 -21.83 -19.04 7.82
N GLU A 306 -21.37 -19.98 8.65
CA GLU A 306 -21.81 -21.37 8.63
C GLU A 306 -23.31 -21.51 8.94
N ALA A 307 -23.86 -20.66 9.80
CA ALA A 307 -25.29 -20.65 10.11
C ALA A 307 -26.13 -19.91 9.04
N SER A 308 -25.71 -18.73 8.60
CA SER A 308 -26.52 -17.85 7.76
C SER A 308 -26.49 -18.21 6.26
N VAL A 309 -25.35 -18.67 5.74
CA VAL A 309 -25.23 -19.03 4.32
C VAL A 309 -26.18 -20.16 3.91
N PRO A 310 -26.30 -21.30 4.63
CA PRO A 310 -27.24 -22.34 4.25
C PRO A 310 -28.69 -21.88 4.37
N THR A 311 -29.05 -21.14 5.42
CA THR A 311 -30.43 -20.62 5.57
C THR A 311 -30.78 -19.63 4.47
N LEU A 312 -29.87 -18.74 4.09
CA LEU A 312 -30.08 -17.81 2.98
C LEU A 312 -30.17 -18.57 1.65
N LYS A 313 -29.35 -19.61 1.46
CA LYS A 313 -29.38 -20.45 0.27
C LYS A 313 -30.71 -21.20 0.15
N GLU A 314 -31.19 -21.78 1.24
CA GLU A 314 -32.49 -22.48 1.31
C GLU A 314 -33.63 -21.51 0.99
N SER A 315 -33.64 -20.32 1.60
CA SER A 315 -34.63 -19.27 1.32
C SER A 315 -34.61 -18.84 -0.15
N LEU A 316 -33.42 -18.68 -0.77
CA LEU A 316 -33.31 -18.31 -2.18
C LEU A 316 -33.70 -19.46 -3.12
N GLU A 317 -33.42 -20.70 -2.75
CA GLU A 317 -33.86 -21.87 -3.49
C GLU A 317 -35.38 -22.02 -3.43
N ASP A 318 -36.01 -21.68 -2.30
CA ASP A 318 -37.47 -21.69 -2.15
C ASP A 318 -38.13 -20.52 -2.90
N ASP A 319 -37.55 -19.32 -2.86
CA ASP A 319 -38.00 -18.19 -3.68
C ASP A 319 -37.87 -18.48 -5.18
N LEU A 320 -36.81 -19.17 -5.59
CA LEU A 320 -36.62 -19.62 -6.97
C LEU A 320 -37.72 -20.61 -7.37
N LYS A 321 -38.03 -21.61 -6.53
CA LYS A 321 -39.12 -22.57 -6.79
C LYS A 321 -40.47 -21.84 -6.89
N ALA A 322 -40.76 -20.93 -5.96
CA ALA A 322 -41.99 -20.14 -5.99
C ALA A 322 -42.11 -19.28 -7.26
N ALA A 323 -41.00 -18.68 -7.71
CA ALA A 323 -40.95 -17.93 -8.96
C ALA A 323 -41.12 -18.85 -10.19
N GLN A 324 -40.54 -20.05 -10.18
CA GLN A 324 -40.73 -21.05 -11.25
C GLN A 324 -42.18 -21.50 -11.32
N ASP A 325 -42.80 -21.84 -10.19
CA ASP A 325 -44.22 -22.21 -10.11
C ASP A 325 -45.12 -21.09 -10.64
N TYR A 326 -44.80 -19.83 -10.32
CA TYR A 326 -45.52 -18.68 -10.86
C TYR A 326 -45.38 -18.56 -12.39
N VAL A 327 -44.17 -18.74 -12.93
CA VAL A 327 -43.90 -18.74 -14.37
C VAL A 327 -44.63 -19.90 -15.06
N ASP A 328 -44.67 -21.07 -14.47
CA ASP A 328 -45.37 -22.24 -15.04
C ASP A 328 -46.90 -22.09 -14.96
N THR A 329 -47.40 -21.44 -13.91
CA THR A 329 -48.81 -21.01 -13.82
C THR A 329 -49.14 -19.99 -14.93
N LEU A 330 -48.24 -19.04 -15.21
CA LEU A 330 -48.41 -18.10 -16.31
C LEU A 330 -48.33 -18.78 -17.67
N ARG A 331 -47.38 -19.69 -17.89
CA ARG A 331 -47.25 -20.46 -19.14
C ARG A 331 -48.51 -21.28 -19.42
N SER A 332 -48.99 -22.03 -18.45
CA SER A 332 -50.23 -22.80 -18.58
C SER A 332 -51.45 -21.91 -18.86
N SER A 333 -51.51 -20.70 -18.27
CA SER A 333 -52.58 -19.73 -18.57
C SER A 333 -52.53 -19.15 -19.99
N ILE A 334 -51.33 -19.05 -20.59
CA ILE A 334 -51.12 -18.57 -21.96
C ILE A 334 -51.44 -19.69 -22.95
N GLU A 335 -51.00 -20.93 -22.68
CA GLU A 335 -51.31 -22.10 -23.52
C GLU A 335 -52.81 -22.40 -23.56
N LEU A 336 -53.54 -22.18 -22.46
CA LEU A 336 -55.01 -22.29 -22.42
C LEU A 336 -55.74 -21.14 -23.16
N ARG A 337 -55.04 -20.04 -23.47
CA ARG A 337 -55.63 -18.85 -24.14
C ARG A 337 -55.35 -18.77 -25.63
N LEU A 338 -54.44 -19.60 -26.17
CA LEU A 338 -54.26 -19.71 -27.61
C LEU A 338 -55.37 -20.60 -28.18
N PRO A 339 -56.35 -20.05 -28.90
CA PRO A 339 -57.34 -20.87 -29.59
C PRO A 339 -56.58 -21.61 -30.69
N ARG A 340 -56.51 -22.93 -30.57
CA ARG A 340 -56.06 -23.79 -31.66
C ARG A 340 -57.10 -23.63 -32.78
N GLU A 341 -56.81 -22.77 -33.74
CA GLU A 341 -57.58 -22.60 -34.97
C GLU A 341 -57.58 -23.90 -35.76
N ALA A 342 -58.52 -24.79 -35.45
CA ALA A 342 -59.16 -25.75 -36.34
C ALA A 342 -60.06 -26.67 -35.52
N ALA A 343 -61.34 -26.30 -35.41
CA ALA A 343 -62.50 -27.20 -35.53
C ALA A 343 -63.72 -26.56 -34.86
N THR A 344 -64.60 -26.04 -35.70
CA THR A 344 -66.06 -26.20 -35.63
C THR A 344 -66.73 -26.39 -34.26
N GLN A 345 -67.53 -25.37 -33.92
CA GLN A 345 -68.90 -25.44 -33.41
C GLN A 345 -69.16 -26.10 -32.04
N CYS A 346 -69.95 -25.33 -31.27
CA CYS A 346 -70.81 -25.71 -30.15
C CYS A 346 -70.21 -25.76 -28.72
N ALA A 347 -71.02 -25.18 -27.84
CA ALA A 347 -71.05 -25.23 -26.38
C ALA A 347 -70.12 -24.28 -25.61
N GLN A 348 -70.76 -23.36 -24.89
CA GLN A 348 -70.23 -22.70 -23.70
C GLN A 348 -69.59 -23.72 -22.75
N PRO A 349 -68.58 -23.29 -21.97
CA PRO A 349 -68.84 -23.28 -20.54
C PRO A 349 -68.34 -22.02 -19.84
N ASN A 350 -69.19 -21.48 -18.97
CA ASN A 350 -68.80 -20.67 -17.84
C ASN A 350 -67.79 -21.47 -16.99
N ILE A 351 -66.49 -21.21 -17.13
CA ILE A 351 -65.49 -21.69 -16.17
C ILE A 351 -65.03 -20.49 -15.37
N ALA A 352 -65.34 -20.57 -14.08
CA ALA A 352 -65.23 -19.54 -13.09
C ALA A 352 -63.78 -19.03 -12.95
N ILE A 353 -63.59 -17.72 -13.17
CA ILE A 353 -62.37 -16.95 -12.90
C ILE A 353 -62.19 -16.47 -11.42
N PRO A 354 -63.07 -16.70 -10.42
CA PRO A 354 -62.92 -16.06 -9.10
C PRO A 354 -61.84 -16.69 -8.20
N PHE A 355 -61.26 -17.84 -8.56
CA PHE A 355 -60.28 -18.52 -7.68
C PHE A 355 -58.87 -17.90 -7.75
N VAL A 356 -58.46 -17.40 -8.92
CA VAL A 356 -57.13 -16.78 -9.11
C VAL A 356 -57.09 -15.36 -8.55
N GLU A 357 -58.19 -14.61 -8.65
CA GLU A 357 -58.28 -13.26 -8.05
C GLU A 357 -58.25 -13.32 -6.52
N ASN A 358 -58.90 -14.30 -5.89
CA ASN A 358 -58.91 -14.41 -4.44
C ASN A 358 -57.55 -14.84 -3.87
N LYS A 359 -56.82 -15.74 -4.56
CA LYS A 359 -55.47 -16.12 -4.12
C LYS A 359 -54.49 -14.96 -4.26
N LEU A 360 -54.47 -14.27 -5.41
CA LEU A 360 -53.63 -13.10 -5.61
C LEU A 360 -53.96 -11.97 -4.62
N ARG A 361 -55.23 -11.78 -4.29
CA ARG A 361 -55.66 -10.78 -3.30
C ARG A 361 -55.20 -11.13 -1.89
N ASN A 362 -55.22 -12.41 -1.53
CA ASN A 362 -54.72 -12.88 -0.23
C ASN A 362 -53.19 -12.75 -0.15
N ASP A 363 -52.46 -13.12 -1.20
CA ASP A 363 -50.99 -13.01 -1.23
C ASP A 363 -50.54 -11.53 -1.14
N VAL A 364 -51.27 -10.61 -1.77
CA VAL A 364 -51.01 -9.16 -1.67
C VAL A 364 -51.31 -8.61 -0.28
N LEU A 365 -52.36 -9.11 0.38
CA LEU A 365 -52.68 -8.72 1.76
C LEU A 365 -51.63 -9.25 2.75
N GLU A 366 -51.19 -10.49 2.57
CA GLU A 366 -50.18 -11.13 3.43
C GLU A 366 -48.81 -10.45 3.27
N ALA A 367 -48.41 -10.10 2.04
CA ALA A 367 -47.20 -9.32 1.79
C ALA A 367 -47.29 -7.91 2.41
N HIS A 368 -48.46 -7.27 2.37
CA HIS A 368 -48.67 -5.96 2.98
C HIS A 368 -48.63 -6.04 4.51
N ASP A 369 -49.19 -7.09 5.11
CA ASP A 369 -49.16 -7.32 6.55
C ASP A 369 -47.74 -7.66 7.05
N LEU A 370 -46.96 -8.40 6.27
CA LEU A 370 -45.57 -8.70 6.58
C LEU A 370 -44.68 -7.44 6.47
N GLN A 371 -44.93 -6.58 5.48
CA GLN A 371 -44.25 -5.30 5.34
C GLN A 371 -44.62 -4.32 6.46
N ALA A 372 -45.90 -4.30 6.87
CA ALA A 372 -46.37 -3.56 8.03
C ALA A 372 -45.75 -4.09 9.33
N PHE A 373 -45.62 -5.41 9.46
CA PHE A 373 -44.95 -6.07 10.60
C PHE A 373 -43.48 -5.67 10.70
N ILE A 374 -42.71 -5.74 9.60
CA ILE A 374 -41.30 -5.33 9.57
C ILE A 374 -41.14 -3.84 9.91
N HIS A 375 -42.04 -2.97 9.44
CA HIS A 375 -42.03 -1.56 9.79
C HIS A 375 -42.46 -1.28 11.24
N SER A 376 -43.32 -2.12 11.81
CA SER A 376 -43.76 -2.02 13.21
C SER A 376 -42.77 -2.64 14.20
N ALA A 377 -41.96 -3.60 13.75
CA ALA A 377 -40.85 -4.20 14.48
C ALA A 377 -39.71 -3.17 14.61
N LYS A 378 -39.92 -2.20 15.50
CA LYS A 378 -38.85 -1.35 16.03
C LYS A 378 -37.88 -2.24 16.78
N ILE A 379 -36.93 -2.83 16.07
CA ILE A 379 -35.71 -3.34 16.66
C ILE A 379 -35.08 -2.12 17.32
N GLU A 380 -35.08 -2.08 18.65
CA GLU A 380 -34.39 -1.08 19.44
C GLU A 380 -32.89 -1.17 19.12
N ARG A 381 -32.50 -0.50 18.03
CA ARG A 381 -31.10 -0.14 17.80
C ARG A 381 -30.76 0.76 18.96
N ARG A 382 -30.04 0.24 19.96
CA ARG A 382 -29.33 1.05 20.95
C ARG A 382 -28.57 2.11 20.17
N SER A 383 -29.13 3.32 20.11
CA SER A 383 -28.50 4.46 19.49
C SER A 383 -27.35 4.82 20.40
N ILE A 384 -26.18 4.26 20.11
CA ILE A 384 -24.93 4.72 20.69
C ILE A 384 -24.84 6.20 20.32
N ASP A 385 -24.73 7.04 21.35
CA ASP A 385 -24.78 8.49 21.21
C ASP A 385 -23.74 8.92 20.17
N PRO A 386 -24.15 9.57 19.06
CA PRO A 386 -23.25 9.89 17.94
C PRO A 386 -22.04 10.74 18.39
N GLN A 387 -22.19 11.48 19.49
CA GLN A 387 -21.10 12.25 20.08
C GLN A 387 -19.96 11.39 20.64
N ILE A 388 -20.26 10.18 21.16
CA ILE A 388 -19.25 9.25 21.69
C ILE A 388 -18.48 8.62 20.53
N ILE A 389 -19.18 8.30 19.43
CA ILE A 389 -18.57 7.77 18.21
C ILE A 389 -17.66 8.83 17.58
N ASP A 390 -18.14 10.08 17.46
CA ASP A 390 -17.34 11.18 16.89
C ASP A 390 -16.12 11.51 17.77
N ALA A 391 -16.26 11.43 19.10
CA ALA A 391 -15.14 11.60 20.01
C ALA A 391 -14.10 10.48 19.86
N ALA A 392 -14.55 9.23 19.72
CA ALA A 392 -13.67 8.07 19.49
C ALA A 392 -12.98 8.12 18.12
N ILE A 393 -13.68 8.58 17.07
CA ILE A 393 -13.09 8.77 15.74
C ILE A 393 -12.04 9.90 15.78
N ARG A 394 -12.30 10.98 16.51
CA ARG A 394 -11.33 12.07 16.67
C ARG A 394 -10.08 11.64 17.44
N THR A 395 -10.22 10.88 18.51
CA THR A 395 -9.05 10.37 19.25
C THR A 395 -8.27 9.33 18.44
N PHE A 396 -8.96 8.49 17.67
CA PHE A 396 -8.29 7.52 16.81
C PHE A 396 -7.53 8.22 15.68
N THR A 397 -8.14 9.20 15.02
CA THR A 397 -7.49 9.95 13.92
C THR A 397 -6.31 10.78 14.40
N THR A 398 -6.33 11.35 15.61
CA THR A 398 -5.15 12.06 16.15
C THR A 398 -4.01 11.10 16.48
N ILE A 399 -4.31 9.94 17.09
CA ILE A 399 -3.30 8.91 17.38
C ILE A 399 -2.70 8.34 16.08
N ASP A 400 -3.53 8.11 15.06
CA ASP A 400 -3.10 7.59 13.77
C ASP A 400 -2.25 8.61 13.00
N ASN A 401 -2.62 9.89 13.03
CA ASN A 401 -1.80 10.97 12.46
C ASN A 401 -0.45 11.13 13.17
N ASP A 402 -0.42 11.02 14.50
CA ASP A 402 0.82 11.05 15.29
C ASP A 402 1.71 9.83 15.00
N ALA A 403 1.13 8.65 14.82
CA ALA A 403 1.86 7.44 14.44
C ALA A 403 2.41 7.56 13.02
N ASN A 404 1.60 8.05 12.08
CA ASN A 404 2.00 8.26 10.68
C ASN A 404 3.09 9.33 10.55
N SER A 405 3.03 10.43 11.31
CA SER A 405 4.10 11.44 11.31
C SER A 405 5.43 10.87 11.79
N LYS A 406 5.43 10.07 12.87
CA LYS A 406 6.64 9.39 13.38
C LYS A 406 7.15 8.32 12.41
N ALA A 407 6.26 7.60 11.74
CA ALA A 407 6.63 6.63 10.72
C ALA A 407 7.30 7.31 9.51
N LEU A 408 6.76 8.44 9.06
CA LEU A 408 7.35 9.26 8.00
C LEU A 408 8.70 9.84 8.41
N GLU A 409 8.85 10.32 9.64
CA GLU A 409 10.13 10.84 10.15
C GLU A 409 11.21 9.74 10.21
N LEU A 410 10.84 8.53 10.65
CA LEU A 410 11.73 7.37 10.63
C LEU A 410 12.08 6.92 9.20
N LEU A 411 11.13 6.97 8.27
CA LEU A 411 11.36 6.69 6.86
C LEU A 411 12.31 7.70 6.23
N HIS A 412 12.10 8.99 6.46
CA HIS A 412 13.02 10.05 6.00
C HIS A 412 14.42 9.88 6.58
N ARG A 413 14.54 9.58 7.88
CA ARG A 413 15.84 9.31 8.51
C ARG A 413 16.52 8.06 7.94
N LYS A 414 15.75 7.02 7.60
CA LYS A 414 16.28 5.79 7.01
C LYS A 414 16.67 5.97 5.54
N ASN A 415 15.90 6.74 4.77
CA ASN A 415 16.21 7.09 3.39
C ASN A 415 17.45 7.97 3.31
N ALA A 416 17.55 9.01 4.14
CA ALA A 416 18.75 9.85 4.20
C ALA A 416 20.03 9.04 4.53
N LYS A 417 19.92 8.05 5.44
CA LYS A 417 21.03 7.13 5.72
C LYS A 417 21.33 6.19 4.55
N LYS A 418 20.32 5.71 3.84
CA LYS A 418 20.49 4.82 2.69
C LYS A 418 21.10 5.55 1.49
N GLU A 419 20.67 6.78 1.22
CA GLU A 419 21.28 7.65 0.20
C GLU A 419 22.76 7.88 0.52
N SER A 420 23.11 8.20 1.77
CA SER A 420 24.52 8.35 2.15
C SER A 420 25.35 7.08 1.98
N VAL A 421 24.74 5.89 2.11
CA VAL A 421 25.42 4.60 1.89
C VAL A 421 25.51 4.27 0.40
N GLY A 422 24.52 4.70 -0.40
CA GLY A 422 24.54 4.62 -1.86
C GLY A 422 25.66 5.47 -2.45
N ASP A 423 25.83 6.69 -1.97
CA ASP A 423 26.89 7.61 -2.44
C ASP A 423 28.30 7.05 -2.16
N VAL A 424 28.49 6.41 -1.00
CA VAL A 424 29.76 5.74 -0.66
C VAL A 424 30.03 4.56 -1.59
N LEU A 425 29.00 3.77 -1.94
CA LEU A 425 29.15 2.66 -2.88
C LEU A 425 29.43 3.12 -4.31
N VAL A 426 28.84 4.24 -4.73
CA VAL A 426 29.14 4.86 -6.03
C VAL A 426 30.59 5.31 -6.07
N GLN A 427 31.08 5.99 -5.03
CA GLN A 427 32.50 6.38 -4.93
C GLN A 427 33.45 5.17 -4.90
N ASP A 428 33.09 4.09 -4.21
CA ASP A 428 33.91 2.87 -4.20
C ASP A 428 33.95 2.20 -5.59
N ILE A 429 32.84 2.25 -6.35
CA ILE A 429 32.79 1.74 -7.74
C ILE A 429 33.63 2.62 -8.66
N GLU A 430 33.47 3.95 -8.61
CA GLU A 430 34.28 4.89 -9.41
C GLU A 430 35.77 4.74 -9.09
N ARG A 431 36.12 4.55 -7.81
CA ARG A 431 37.49 4.27 -7.40
C ARG A 431 38.00 2.95 -7.98
N LEU A 432 37.22 1.87 -7.90
CA LEU A 432 37.58 0.59 -8.51
C LEU A 432 37.72 0.70 -10.04
N GLU A 433 36.89 1.50 -10.70
CA GLU A 433 36.97 1.75 -12.13
C GLU A 433 38.28 2.47 -12.48
N THR A 434 38.67 3.51 -11.74
CA THR A 434 39.97 4.18 -11.93
C THR A 434 41.17 3.27 -11.62
N GLU A 435 41.08 2.41 -10.60
CA GLU A 435 42.12 1.42 -10.28
C GLU A 435 42.26 0.36 -11.37
N VAL A 436 41.14 -0.09 -11.97
CA VAL A 436 41.13 -1.01 -13.12
C VAL A 436 41.66 -0.33 -14.38
N GLU A 437 41.28 0.91 -14.66
CA GLU A 437 41.83 1.67 -15.78
C GLU A 437 43.34 1.87 -15.67
N LEU A 438 43.85 2.14 -14.46
CA LEU A 438 45.27 2.21 -14.17
C LEU A 438 45.99 0.87 -14.35
N LEU A 439 45.35 -0.25 -14.04
CA LEU A 439 45.92 -1.59 -14.28
C LEU A 439 45.88 -2.00 -15.76
N VAL A 440 44.91 -1.51 -16.53
CA VAL A 440 44.76 -1.81 -17.96
C VAL A 440 45.66 -0.92 -18.83
N HIS A 441 45.83 0.35 -18.47
CA HIS A 441 46.66 1.31 -19.21
C HIS A 441 48.07 1.50 -18.62
N GLY A 442 48.28 1.08 -17.37
CA GLY A 442 49.58 1.00 -16.72
C GLY A 442 50.30 -0.29 -17.07
N SER A 443 50.67 -0.45 -18.34
CA SER A 443 51.79 -1.31 -18.70
C SER A 443 53.08 -0.65 -18.19
N LEU A 444 53.68 -1.26 -17.15
CA LEU A 444 55.12 -1.14 -16.89
C LEU A 444 55.91 -1.81 -18.02
#